data_AF-A0A7W7WNF2-F1
#
_entry.id   AF-A0A7W7WNF2-F1
#
_cell.length_a   1.000
_cell.length_b   1.000
_cell.length_c   1.000
_cell.angle_alpha   90.00
_cell.angle_beta   90.00
_cell.angle_gamma   90.00
#
_symmetry.space_group_name_H-M   'P 1'
#
loop_
_entity.id
_entity.type
_entity.pdbx_description
1 polymer ?
#
loop_
_entity_poly.entity_id
_entity_poly.type
_entity_poly.pdbx_seq_one_letter_code
_entity_poly.pdbx_strand_id
1 'polypeptide(L)' 'MLSGPSAGEPVPLSEKMVAHYRDTMLAHADDPKLGACPRCLRTRCPDWWWAYERLAAAGRLTDLPGPASSGGGVGAPE' A
#
# COMPACT_ATOMS: atom_id res chain seq x y z
N MET A 1 -7.82 2.35 36.89
CA MET A 1 -7.10 1.59 35.85
C MET A 1 -7.73 2.00 34.52
N LEU A 2 -7.10 2.93 33.77
CA LEU A 2 -7.64 3.35 32.47
C LEU A 2 -7.18 2.35 31.41
N SER A 3 -8.06 1.41 31.05
CA SER A 3 -7.89 0.58 29.86
C SER A 3 -8.08 1.49 28.64
N GLY A 4 -7.00 2.08 28.16
CA GLY A 4 -6.98 2.77 26.87
C GLY A 4 -7.21 1.77 25.74
N PRO A 5 -7.77 2.20 24.59
CA PRO A 5 -7.97 1.32 23.45
C PRO A 5 -6.63 0.68 23.06
N SER A 6 -6.60 -0.64 23.03
CA SER A 6 -5.40 -1.42 22.70
C SER A 6 -4.94 -1.04 21.30
N ALA A 7 -3.69 -0.63 21.18
CA ALA A 7 -3.04 -0.16 19.95
C ALA A 7 -2.79 -1.29 18.93
N GLY A 8 -3.75 -2.17 18.71
CA GLY A 8 -3.53 -3.39 17.91
C GLY A 8 -4.77 -3.97 17.24
N GLU A 9 -5.96 -3.36 17.36
CA GLU A 9 -7.12 -3.86 16.61
C GLU A 9 -7.12 -3.22 15.21
N PRO A 10 -7.06 -4.03 14.13
CA PRO A 10 -7.01 -3.50 12.78
C PRO A 10 -8.27 -2.69 12.51
N VAL A 11 -8.11 -1.43 12.10
CA VAL A 11 -9.24 -0.58 11.73
C VAL A 11 -9.83 -1.16 10.44
N PRO A 12 -11.08 -1.66 10.46
CA PRO A 12 -11.66 -2.25 9.26
C PRO A 12 -11.86 -1.16 8.21
N LEU A 13 -11.16 -1.30 7.09
CA LEU A 13 -11.35 -0.45 5.92
C LEU A 13 -12.33 -1.12 4.96
N SER A 14 -13.29 -0.35 4.44
CA SER A 14 -14.12 -0.79 3.32
C SER A 14 -13.26 -1.02 2.07
N GLU A 15 -13.70 -1.91 1.18
CA GLU A 15 -12.98 -2.21 -0.07
C GLU A 15 -12.74 -0.97 -0.93
N LYS A 16 -13.68 -0.02 -0.94
CA LYS A 16 -13.52 1.29 -1.61
C LYS A 16 -12.35 2.10 -1.05
N MET A 17 -12.14 2.07 0.26
CA MET A 17 -11.02 2.77 0.90
C MET A 17 -9.70 2.07 0.64
N VAL A 18 -9.69 0.73 0.65
CA VAL A 18 -8.52 -0.06 0.26
C VAL A 18 -8.11 0.25 -1.17
N ALA A 19 -9.06 0.23 -2.12
CA ALA A 19 -8.80 0.59 -3.51
C ALA A 19 -8.26 2.02 -3.66
N HIS A 20 -8.85 2.97 -2.93
CA HIS A 20 -8.38 4.36 -2.93
C HIS A 20 -6.93 4.48 -2.44
N TYR A 21 -6.57 3.87 -1.31
CA TYR A 21 -5.19 3.95 -0.79
C TYR A 21 -4.19 3.23 -1.69
N ARG A 22 -4.58 2.12 -2.33
CA ARG A 22 -3.75 1.44 -3.32
C ARG A 22 -3.47 2.34 -4.53
N ASP A 23 -4.49 3.01 -5.06
CA ASP A 23 -4.33 3.97 -6.15
C ASP A 23 -3.39 5.12 -5.76
N THR A 24 -3.57 5.69 -4.55
CA THR A 24 -2.67 6.72 -4.02
C THR A 24 -1.21 6.24 -3.97
N MET A 25 -0.97 5.02 -3.47
CA MET A 25 0.39 4.45 -3.41
C MET A 25 1.00 4.25 -4.81
N LEU A 26 0.21 3.83 -5.80
CA LEU A 26 0.69 3.66 -7.17
C LEU A 26 0.98 5.02 -7.85
N ALA A 27 0.09 5.99 -7.67
CA ALA A 27 0.21 7.31 -8.28
C ALA A 27 1.34 8.17 -7.66
N HIS A 28 1.70 7.90 -6.41
CA HIS A 28 2.71 8.65 -5.66
C HIS A 28 3.99 7.88 -5.38
N ALA A 29 4.15 6.67 -5.96
CA ALA A 29 5.41 5.94 -5.89
C ALA A 29 6.56 6.81 -6.43
N ASP A 30 7.70 6.74 -5.75
CA ASP A 30 8.91 7.44 -6.20
C ASP A 30 9.35 6.89 -7.57
N ASP A 31 9.58 7.79 -8.52
CA ASP A 31 10.17 7.40 -9.80
C ASP A 31 11.68 7.17 -9.60
N PRO A 32 12.23 6.02 -10.03
CA PRO A 32 13.63 5.68 -9.76
C PRO A 32 14.63 6.58 -10.50
N LYS A 33 14.22 7.28 -11.57
CA LYS A 33 15.08 8.22 -12.30
C LYS A 33 15.09 9.59 -11.63
N LEU A 34 13.94 10.02 -11.10
CA LEU A 34 13.80 11.28 -10.37
C LEU A 34 14.23 11.16 -8.90
N GLY A 35 14.21 9.95 -8.34
CA GLY A 35 14.39 9.70 -6.90
C GLY A 35 13.30 10.34 -6.04
N ALA A 36 12.18 10.73 -6.65
CA ALA A 36 11.11 11.52 -6.04
C ALA A 36 9.76 11.14 -6.66
N CYS A 37 8.67 11.44 -5.96
CA CYS A 37 7.33 11.30 -6.49
C CYS A 37 7.14 12.22 -7.71
N PRO A 38 6.73 11.71 -8.88
CA PRO A 38 6.58 12.53 -10.09
C PRO A 38 5.44 13.54 -10.02
N ARG A 39 4.47 13.36 -9.10
CA ARG A 39 3.33 14.29 -8.91
C ARG A 39 3.64 15.41 -7.94
N CYS A 40 4.28 15.09 -6.82
CA CYS A 40 4.57 16.05 -5.74
C CYS A 40 5.97 16.66 -5.85
N LEU A 41 6.86 16.05 -6.65
CA LEU A 41 8.28 16.41 -6.80
C LEU A 41 9.04 16.43 -5.47
N ARG A 42 8.64 15.56 -4.54
CA ARG A 42 9.24 15.40 -3.21
C ARG A 42 9.70 13.96 -3.02
N THR A 43 10.88 13.81 -2.44
CA THR A 43 11.36 12.55 -1.88
C THR A 43 10.48 12.18 -0.68
N ARG A 44 10.11 10.90 -0.52
CA ARG A 44 9.23 10.45 0.58
C ARG A 44 7.88 11.18 0.57
N CYS A 45 7.10 10.94 -0.47
CA CYS A 45 5.79 11.60 -0.62
C CYS A 45 4.88 11.36 0.59
N PRO A 46 4.32 12.42 1.22
CA PRO A 46 3.47 12.26 2.40
C PRO A 46 2.16 11.53 2.08
N ASP A 47 1.57 11.73 0.90
CA ASP A 47 0.37 11.00 0.45
C ASP A 47 0.64 9.50 0.31
N TRP A 48 1.79 9.14 -0.27
CA TRP A 48 2.21 7.74 -0.36
C TRP A 48 2.37 7.13 1.03
N TRP A 49 3.08 7.84 1.92
CA TRP A 49 3.34 7.37 3.29
C TRP A 49 2.04 7.20 4.08
N TRP A 50 1.16 8.18 3.99
CA TRP A 50 -0.14 8.14 4.66
C TRP A 50 -1.01 6.97 4.18
N ALA A 51 -1.06 6.73 2.86
CA ALA A 51 -1.79 5.58 2.30
C ALA A 51 -1.19 4.23 2.76
N TYR A 52 0.14 4.13 2.79
CA TYR A 52 0.85 2.96 3.32
C TYR A 52 0.47 2.69 4.78
N GLU A 53 0.50 3.70 5.65
CA GLU A 53 0.16 3.55 7.07
C GLU A 53 -1.28 3.08 7.27
N ARG A 54 -2.23 3.56 6.46
CA ARG A 54 -3.64 3.14 6.54
C ARG A 54 -3.83 1.70 6.11
N LEU A 55 -3.17 1.27 5.05
CA LEU A 55 -3.22 -0.13 4.61
C LEU A 55 -2.49 -1.05 5.59
N ALA A 56 -1.38 -0.61 6.16
CA ALA A 56 -0.62 -1.34 7.17
C ALA A 56 -1.45 -1.54 8.45
N ALA A 57 -2.06 -0.47 8.97
CA ALA A 57 -2.92 -0.53 10.15
C ALA A 57 -4.16 -1.41 9.94
N ALA A 58 -4.63 -1.57 8.70
CA ALA A 58 -5.73 -2.45 8.36
C ALA A 58 -5.29 -3.89 8.03
N GLY A 59 -3.99 -4.20 8.01
CA GLY A 59 -3.47 -5.50 7.59
C GLY A 59 -3.69 -5.83 6.11
N ARG A 60 -3.82 -4.81 5.25
CA ARG A 60 -4.17 -4.93 3.82
C ARG A 60 -3.00 -4.65 2.87
N LEU A 61 -1.76 -4.64 3.36
CA LEU A 61 -0.56 -4.44 2.53
C LEU A 61 -0.37 -5.51 1.45
N THR A 62 -0.76 -6.76 1.74
CA THR A 62 -0.68 -7.88 0.79
C THR A 62 -1.60 -7.73 -0.42
N ASP A 63 -2.56 -6.80 -0.34
CA ASP A 63 -3.45 -6.49 -1.43
C ASP A 63 -2.74 -5.64 -2.50
N LEU A 64 -1.62 -4.99 -2.20
CA LEU A 64 -0.86 -4.24 -3.21
C LEU A 64 -0.42 -5.17 -4.35
N PRO A 65 -0.61 -4.78 -5.61
CA PRO A 65 -0.06 -5.56 -6.70
C PRO A 65 1.45 -5.59 -6.51
N GLY A 66 2.02 -6.79 -6.30
CA GLY A 66 3.46 -6.96 -6.29
C GLY A 66 4.05 -6.42 -7.61
N PRO A 67 5.33 -5.97 -7.62
CA PRO A 67 5.99 -5.62 -8.88
C PRO A 67 5.83 -6.85 -9.77
N ALA A 68 5.13 -6.69 -10.90
CA ALA A 68 4.63 -7.76 -11.75
C ALA A 68 5.49 -9.02 -11.62
N SER A 69 5.08 -9.94 -10.73
CA SER A 69 5.72 -11.24 -10.65
C SER A 69 5.40 -11.86 -11.99
N SER A 70 6.44 -11.88 -12.83
CA SER A 70 6.41 -12.48 -14.15
C SER A 70 5.75 -13.83 -14.01
N GLY A 71 4.73 -14.07 -14.83
CA GLY A 71 3.96 -15.30 -14.80
C GLY A 71 4.87 -16.52 -14.79
N GLY A 72 4.72 -17.32 -13.73
CA GLY A 72 5.33 -18.64 -13.60
C GLY A 72 4.25 -19.68 -13.32
N GLY A 73 3.10 -19.56 -13.97
CA GLY A 73 2.05 -20.56 -14.00
C GLY A 73 1.92 -21.08 -15.42
N VAL A 74 2.76 -22.05 -15.80
CA VAL A 74 2.42 -23.01 -16.85
C VAL A 74 2.63 -24.40 -16.26
N GLY A 75 1.57 -25.20 -16.33
CA GLY A 75 1.36 -26.38 -15.51
C GLY A 75 2.32 -27.54 -15.76
N ALA A 76 2.36 -28.44 -14.78
CA ALA A 76 2.61 -29.83 -15.04
C ALA A 76 1.47 -30.38 -15.93
N PRO A 77 1.81 -31.06 -17.03
CA PRO A 77 1.27 -32.39 -17.22
C PRO A 77 2.34 -33.43 -17.58
N GLU A 78 2.25 -34.55 -16.85
CA GLU A 78 2.72 -35.93 -17.07
C GLU A 78 4.23 -36.25 -17.13
#